data_AF-A0A9W9AQP4-F1
#
_entry.id   AF-A0A9W9AQP4-F1
#
_cell.length_a   1.000
_cell.length_b   1.000
_cell.length_c   1.000
_cell.angle_alpha   90.00
_cell.angle_beta   90.00
_cell.angle_gamma   90.00
#
_symmetry.space_group_name_H-M   'P 1'
#
loop_
_entity.id
_entity.type
_entity.pdbx_description
1 polymer ?
#
loop_
_entity_poly.entity_id
_entity_poly.type
_entity_poly.pdbx_seq_one_letter_code
_entity_poly.pdbx_strand_id
1 'polypeptide(L)'
;MSFFRVVSPRLAPSTTGLSKFIQSGSLHRSFTASAISKVDTQPEADGSWNGIDSVTRDLSQKLGRISNSLTKSPAEIWAEESQNTRRILADVGLVNNNPYIGRSVKIVDGDLADAFRKLDMILARNKVRKQLKLAERHEKKGPKRRRLESERWRRLFAHEVTV
;
A
#
# COMPACT_ATOMS: atom_id res chain seq x y z
N MET A 1 -39.85 -37.18 8.82
CA MET A 1 -39.74 -36.94 7.36
C MET A 1 -38.32 -36.45 7.10
N SER A 2 -37.46 -37.37 6.68
CA SER A 2 -36.01 -37.17 6.52
C SER A 2 -35.69 -36.89 5.06
N PHE A 3 -35.14 -35.72 4.77
CA PHE A 3 -34.60 -35.42 3.44
C PHE A 3 -33.07 -35.48 3.50
N PHE A 4 -32.52 -36.62 3.11
CA PHE A 4 -31.11 -36.74 2.73
C PHE A 4 -30.91 -36.00 1.39
N ARG A 5 -30.01 -35.02 1.36
CA ARG A 5 -29.43 -34.52 0.12
C ARG A 5 -27.97 -34.97 0.06
N VAL A 6 -27.75 -36.04 -0.70
CA VAL A 6 -26.44 -36.50 -1.15
C VAL A 6 -26.22 -35.87 -2.53
N VAL A 7 -25.20 -35.02 -2.68
CA VAL A 7 -24.58 -34.70 -3.97
C VAL A 7 -23.08 -34.62 -3.76
N SER A 8 -22.39 -35.60 -4.33
CA SER A 8 -20.94 -35.83 -4.29
C SER A 8 -20.12 -34.77 -5.05
N PRO A 9 -18.79 -34.68 -4.80
CA PRO A 9 -17.91 -33.67 -5.38
C PRO A 9 -17.45 -34.06 -6.79
N ARG A 10 -17.27 -33.06 -7.68
CA ARG A 10 -16.71 -33.25 -9.02
C ARG A 10 -15.23 -32.84 -9.01
N LEU A 11 -14.34 -33.79 -9.28
CA LEU A 11 -12.91 -33.58 -9.57
C LEU A 11 -12.67 -33.63 -11.09
N ALA A 12 -11.95 -32.60 -11.59
CA ALA A 12 -10.98 -32.43 -12.72
C ALA A 12 -11.14 -33.21 -14.08
N PRO A 13 -10.67 -32.69 -15.25
CA PRO A 13 -9.23 -32.62 -15.55
C PRO A 13 -8.68 -31.48 -16.48
N SER A 14 -7.36 -31.23 -16.31
CA SER A 14 -6.26 -30.99 -17.28
C SER A 14 -6.28 -29.91 -18.40
N THR A 15 -5.31 -28.99 -18.28
CA THR A 15 -4.29 -28.56 -19.27
C THR A 15 -4.64 -28.31 -20.74
N THR A 16 -4.61 -27.03 -21.14
CA THR A 16 -4.05 -26.47 -22.40
C THR A 16 -4.15 -24.94 -22.22
N GLY A 17 -3.09 -24.14 -22.17
CA GLY A 17 -2.02 -24.03 -23.14
C GLY A 17 -2.30 -22.85 -24.07
N LEU A 18 -2.23 -21.61 -23.57
CA LEU A 18 -2.16 -20.41 -24.41
C LEU A 18 -1.25 -19.35 -23.78
N SER A 19 -0.01 -19.39 -24.25
CA SER A 19 0.89 -18.25 -24.40
C SER A 19 0.14 -17.02 -24.92
N LYS A 20 0.39 -15.86 -24.29
CA LYS A 20 0.65 -14.58 -24.97
C LYS A 20 1.03 -13.48 -23.97
N PHE A 21 2.26 -13.03 -24.14
CA PHE A 21 2.68 -11.63 -24.13
C PHE A 21 2.66 -10.86 -22.80
N ILE A 22 3.83 -10.89 -22.15
CA ILE A 22 4.27 -9.84 -21.23
C ILE A 22 4.49 -8.59 -22.09
N GLN A 23 3.60 -7.60 -21.97
CA GLN A 23 3.90 -6.25 -22.43
C GLN A 23 4.19 -5.41 -21.19
N SER A 24 5.47 -5.28 -20.88
CA SER A 24 5.98 -4.26 -19.98
C SER A 24 5.66 -2.89 -20.57
N GLY A 25 4.62 -2.25 -20.04
CA GLY A 25 4.34 -0.85 -20.28
C GLY A 25 5.46 -0.01 -19.67
N SER A 26 6.47 0.31 -20.49
CA SER A 26 7.48 1.32 -20.20
C SER A 26 6.79 2.68 -20.14
N LEU A 27 6.46 3.15 -18.94
CA LEU A 27 6.10 4.54 -18.71
C LEU A 27 7.39 5.37 -18.76
N HIS A 28 7.77 5.78 -19.96
CA HIS A 28 8.75 6.86 -20.15
C HIS A 28 8.16 8.13 -19.56
N ARG A 29 8.58 8.47 -18.34
CA ARG A 29 8.30 9.78 -17.73
C ARG A 29 9.20 10.79 -18.42
N SER A 30 8.64 11.54 -19.37
CA SER A 30 9.31 12.66 -20.03
C SER A 30 9.75 13.66 -18.97
N PHE A 31 11.07 13.82 -18.79
CA PHE A 31 11.62 14.90 -17.99
C PHE A 31 11.55 16.17 -18.83
N THR A 32 10.74 17.15 -18.42
CA THR A 32 10.78 18.49 -18.99
C THR A 32 12.05 19.17 -18.47
N ALA A 33 13.04 19.32 -19.34
CA ALA A 33 14.21 20.16 -19.07
C ALA A 33 13.79 21.63 -19.19
N SER A 34 13.50 22.27 -18.06
CA SER A 34 13.32 23.72 -18.03
C SER A 34 14.69 24.38 -18.16
N ALA A 35 14.83 25.24 -19.17
CA ALA A 35 16.04 26.01 -19.43
C ALA A 35 16.39 26.91 -18.23
N ILE A 36 17.60 26.73 -17.70
CA ILE A 36 18.18 27.59 -16.67
C ILE A 36 18.75 28.81 -17.39
N SER A 37 18.09 29.96 -17.25
CA SER A 37 18.63 31.26 -17.64
C SER A 37 19.88 31.55 -16.80
N LYS A 38 21.01 31.80 -17.46
CA LYS A 38 22.22 32.32 -16.81
C LYS A 38 21.93 33.71 -16.25
N VAL A 39 21.86 33.81 -14.93
CA VAL A 39 22.01 35.08 -14.20
C VAL A 39 23.40 35.03 -13.59
N ASP A 40 24.27 35.94 -14.04
CA ASP A 40 25.61 36.11 -13.49
C ASP A 40 25.50 36.70 -12.08
N THR A 41 25.61 35.85 -11.07
CA THR A 41 25.74 36.25 -9.67
C THR A 41 26.95 35.52 -9.07
N GLN A 42 27.84 36.30 -8.46
CA GLN A 42 29.07 35.85 -7.78
C GLN A 42 28.81 34.73 -6.76
N PRO A 43 29.78 33.83 -6.50
CA PRO A 43 29.58 32.69 -5.63
C PRO A 43 29.77 33.10 -4.17
N GLU A 44 28.68 33.47 -3.50
CA GLU A 44 28.66 33.35 -2.04
C GLU A 44 28.46 31.87 -1.69
N ALA A 45 29.36 31.37 -0.86
CA ALA A 45 29.46 29.97 -0.50
C ALA A 45 28.56 29.67 0.71
N ASP A 46 27.26 29.55 0.49
CA ASP A 46 26.30 29.20 1.53
C ASP A 46 25.40 28.00 1.12
N GLY A 47 25.80 26.82 1.61
CA GLY A 47 24.84 25.84 2.15
C GLY A 47 24.16 24.84 1.21
N SER A 48 24.39 24.84 -0.11
CA SER A 48 23.66 23.97 -1.05
C SER A 48 24.42 22.69 -1.49
N TRP A 49 25.07 21.98 -0.56
CA TRP A 49 25.68 20.66 -0.85
C TRP A 49 25.04 19.48 -0.09
N ASN A 50 24.29 19.75 0.99
CA ASN A 50 23.66 18.71 1.82
C ASN A 50 22.60 17.87 1.07
N GLY A 51 21.98 18.43 0.03
CA GLY A 51 20.96 17.75 -0.77
C GLY A 51 21.53 16.73 -1.77
N ILE A 52 22.76 16.93 -2.25
CA ILE A 52 23.43 16.01 -3.18
C ILE A 52 24.02 14.82 -2.41
N ASP A 53 24.51 15.07 -1.19
CA ASP A 53 25.07 14.04 -0.32
C ASP A 53 24.02 13.01 0.13
N SER A 54 22.77 13.41 0.36
CA SER A 54 21.70 12.47 0.74
C SER A 54 21.31 11.54 -0.41
N VAL A 55 21.17 12.09 -1.62
CA VAL A 55 20.82 11.32 -2.83
C VAL A 55 21.95 10.38 -3.24
N THR A 56 23.21 10.82 -3.20
CA THR A 56 24.38 9.99 -3.51
C THR A 56 24.61 8.89 -2.46
N ARG A 57 24.30 9.17 -1.19
CA ARG A 57 24.39 8.17 -0.10
C ARG A 57 23.29 7.11 -0.20
N ASP A 58 22.07 7.46 -0.56
CA ASP A 58 20.98 6.49 -0.77
C ASP A 58 21.25 5.62 -2.01
N LEU A 59 21.76 6.21 -3.10
CA LEU A 59 22.14 5.47 -4.31
C LEU A 59 23.28 4.48 -4.05
N SER A 60 24.32 4.88 -3.29
CA SER A 60 25.44 3.99 -2.96
C SER A 60 25.02 2.85 -2.01
N GLN A 61 24.14 3.11 -1.05
CA GLN A 61 23.55 2.08 -0.21
C GLN A 61 22.71 1.08 -1.03
N LYS A 62 21.95 1.57 -2.01
CA LYS A 62 21.12 0.74 -2.88
C LYS A 62 21.97 -0.14 -3.81
N LEU A 63 23.05 0.42 -4.38
CA LEU A 63 24.00 -0.33 -5.21
C LEU A 63 24.75 -1.40 -4.40
N GLY A 64 25.15 -1.10 -3.16
CA GLY A 64 25.78 -2.08 -2.26
C GLY A 64 24.84 -3.22 -1.85
N ARG A 65 23.53 -2.96 -1.73
CA ARG A 65 22.53 -4.03 -1.51
C ARG A 65 22.38 -4.93 -2.73
N ILE A 66 22.43 -4.37 -3.94
CA ILE A 66 22.32 -5.13 -5.18
C ILE A 66 23.54 -6.03 -5.39
N SER A 67 24.76 -5.51 -5.20
CA SER A 67 25.99 -6.31 -5.34
C SER A 67 26.04 -7.50 -4.36
N ASN A 68 25.58 -7.29 -3.12
CA ASN A 68 25.53 -8.35 -2.10
C ASN A 68 24.40 -9.36 -2.34
N SER A 69 23.35 -9.02 -3.08
CA SER A 69 22.31 -9.97 -3.48
C SER A 69 22.74 -10.85 -4.65
N LEU A 70 23.65 -10.35 -5.52
CA LEU A 70 24.12 -11.06 -6.71
C LEU A 70 25.07 -12.23 -6.39
N THR A 71 25.76 -12.17 -5.26
CA THR A 71 26.68 -13.22 -4.79
C THR A 71 26.01 -14.30 -3.95
N LYS A 72 24.75 -14.08 -3.54
CA LYS A 72 23.98 -15.02 -2.73
C LYS A 72 23.22 -16.00 -3.61
N SER A 73 23.13 -17.25 -3.16
CA SER A 73 22.27 -18.23 -3.80
C SER A 73 20.79 -17.81 -3.66
N PRO A 74 19.91 -18.07 -4.65
CA PRO A 74 18.48 -17.79 -4.52
C PRO A 74 17.85 -18.35 -3.23
N ALA A 75 18.30 -19.53 -2.78
CA ALA A 75 17.83 -20.14 -1.54
C ALA A 75 18.22 -19.32 -0.30
N GLU A 76 19.40 -18.70 -0.32
CA GLU A 76 19.90 -17.85 0.77
C GLU A 76 19.16 -16.51 0.81
N ILE A 77 18.88 -15.92 -0.36
CA ILE A 77 18.05 -14.71 -0.47
C ILE A 77 16.65 -14.97 0.11
N TRP A 78 16.03 -16.09 -0.27
CA TRP A 78 14.71 -16.45 0.23
C TRP A 78 14.72 -16.75 1.73
N ALA A 79 15.79 -17.37 2.24
CA ALA A 79 15.95 -17.61 3.67
C ALA A 79 16.07 -16.30 4.45
N GLU A 80 16.88 -15.35 3.97
CA GLU A 80 17.05 -14.03 4.56
C GLU A 80 15.74 -13.22 4.54
N GLU A 81 15.05 -13.19 3.39
CA GLU A 81 13.79 -12.48 3.23
C GLU A 81 12.67 -13.10 4.09
N SER A 82 12.63 -14.43 4.20
CA SER A 82 11.75 -15.15 5.10
C SER A 82 12.03 -14.80 6.56
N GLN A 83 13.30 -14.74 6.98
CA GLN A 83 13.66 -14.33 8.33
C GLN A 83 13.30 -12.87 8.61
N ASN A 84 13.55 -11.97 7.66
CA ASN A 84 13.20 -10.56 7.81
C ASN A 84 11.68 -10.38 7.89
N THR A 85 10.94 -11.08 7.04
CA THR A 85 9.47 -11.11 7.07
C THR A 85 8.98 -11.65 8.42
N ARG A 86 9.55 -12.75 8.94
CA ARG A 86 9.20 -13.26 10.29
C ARG A 86 9.47 -12.26 11.40
N ARG A 87 10.57 -11.51 11.34
CA ARG A 87 10.88 -10.46 12.34
C ARG A 87 9.87 -9.32 12.26
N ILE A 88 9.58 -8.82 11.06
CA ILE A 88 8.55 -7.80 10.82
C ILE A 88 7.19 -8.31 11.31
N LEU A 89 6.84 -9.56 11.00
CA LEU A 89 5.55 -10.16 11.34
C LEU A 89 5.39 -10.42 12.84
N ALA A 90 6.47 -10.79 13.53
CA ALA A 90 6.52 -10.89 14.98
C ALA A 90 6.29 -9.52 15.63
N ASP A 91 6.89 -8.48 15.08
CA ASP A 91 6.77 -7.09 15.53
C ASP A 91 5.41 -6.45 15.13
N VAL A 92 4.78 -6.90 14.03
CA VAL A 92 3.44 -6.50 13.60
C VAL A 92 2.34 -7.34 14.28
N GLY A 93 2.72 -8.36 15.06
CA GLY A 93 1.84 -9.04 15.99
C GLY A 93 0.84 -9.98 15.33
N LEU A 94 1.24 -10.81 14.36
CA LEU A 94 0.36 -11.84 13.78
C LEU A 94 -0.13 -12.91 14.82
N VAL A 95 0.41 -12.89 16.04
CA VAL A 95 -0.03 -13.74 17.17
C VAL A 95 -0.99 -13.00 18.12
N ASN A 96 -1.15 -11.67 17.97
CA ASN A 96 -2.09 -10.92 18.79
C ASN A 96 -3.41 -10.77 18.03
N ASN A 97 -4.52 -11.17 18.66
CA ASN A 97 -5.87 -10.93 18.12
C ASN A 97 -6.32 -9.51 18.45
N ASN A 98 -5.43 -8.52 18.35
CA ASN A 98 -5.72 -7.17 18.81
C ASN A 98 -6.52 -6.41 17.73
N PRO A 99 -7.71 -5.86 18.04
CA PRO A 99 -8.46 -5.03 17.10
C PRO A 99 -7.70 -3.78 16.61
N TYR A 100 -6.58 -3.43 17.24
CA TYR A 100 -5.76 -2.25 16.88
C TYR A 100 -4.69 -2.52 15.82
N ILE A 101 -4.39 -3.76 15.42
CA ILE A 101 -3.30 -4.07 14.45
C ILE A 101 -3.43 -3.24 13.16
N GLY A 102 -4.62 -3.22 12.56
CA GLY A 102 -4.89 -2.47 11.32
C GLY A 102 -5.07 -0.96 11.49
N ARG A 103 -4.81 -0.43 12.69
CA ARG A 103 -5.00 0.98 13.09
C ARG A 103 -3.79 1.52 13.84
N SER A 104 -2.66 0.84 13.78
CA SER A 104 -1.39 1.25 14.38
C SER A 104 -0.40 1.65 13.30
N VAL A 105 0.39 2.69 13.57
CA VAL A 105 1.47 3.18 12.68
C VAL A 105 2.73 3.32 13.52
N LYS A 106 3.84 2.75 13.05
CA LYS A 106 5.15 2.93 13.68
C LYS A 106 5.72 4.30 13.32
N ILE A 107 6.29 4.97 14.30
CA ILE A 107 7.00 6.23 14.09
C ILE A 107 8.39 5.88 13.58
N VAL A 108 8.77 6.47 12.45
CA VAL A 108 10.09 6.31 11.83
C VAL A 108 10.81 7.63 11.97
N ASP A 109 12.09 7.60 12.38
CA ASP A 109 12.96 8.78 12.51
C ASP A 109 12.42 9.90 13.42
N GLY A 110 11.53 9.56 14.35
CA GLY A 110 10.90 10.54 15.25
C GLY A 110 9.90 11.49 14.58
N ASP A 111 9.58 11.31 13.29
CA ASP A 111 8.58 12.13 12.60
C ASP A 111 7.16 11.72 13.00
N LEU A 112 6.66 12.40 14.03
CA LEU A 112 5.34 12.18 14.56
C LEU A 112 4.24 12.75 13.65
N ALA A 113 4.53 13.81 12.91
CA ALA A 113 3.54 14.50 12.08
C ALA A 113 3.14 13.62 10.88
N ASP A 114 4.13 13.01 10.21
CA ASP A 114 3.87 12.08 9.12
C ASP A 114 3.17 10.80 9.61
N ALA A 115 3.55 10.28 10.79
CA ALA A 115 2.89 9.14 11.41
C ALA A 115 1.39 9.42 11.68
N PHE A 116 1.04 10.61 12.17
CA PHE A 116 -0.37 10.99 12.38
C PHE A 116 -1.14 11.13 11.07
N ARG A 117 -0.53 11.70 10.02
CA ARG A 117 -1.16 11.80 8.69
C ARG A 117 -1.45 10.41 8.12
N LYS A 118 -0.49 9.49 8.21
CA LYS A 118 -0.66 8.09 7.81
C LYS A 118 -1.78 7.42 8.60
N LEU A 119 -1.83 7.61 9.91
CA LEU A 119 -2.89 7.07 10.75
C LEU A 119 -4.27 7.62 10.36
N ASP A 120 -4.38 8.92 10.11
CA ASP A 120 -5.62 9.55 9.67
C ASP A 120 -6.12 8.98 8.33
N MET A 121 -5.22 8.77 7.37
CA MET A 121 -5.54 8.12 6.10
C MET A 121 -6.06 6.69 6.31
N ILE A 122 -5.43 5.91 7.19
CA ILE A 122 -5.85 4.54 7.50
C ILE A 122 -7.25 4.54 8.12
N LEU A 123 -7.52 5.42 9.10
CA LEU A 123 -8.82 5.53 9.75
C LEU A 123 -9.92 5.99 8.78
N ALA A 124 -9.59 6.89 7.85
CA ALA A 124 -10.50 7.37 6.81
C ALA A 124 -10.84 6.25 5.80
N ARG A 125 -9.83 5.53 5.31
CA ARG A 125 -10.01 4.38 4.39
C ARG A 125 -10.89 3.30 5.00
N ASN A 126 -10.66 2.97 6.28
CA ASN A 126 -11.42 1.98 7.04
C ASN A 126 -12.78 2.50 7.53
N LYS A 127 -13.11 3.78 7.27
CA LYS A 127 -14.38 4.45 7.63
C LYS A 127 -14.69 4.39 9.13
N VAL A 128 -13.67 4.33 9.98
CA VAL A 128 -13.81 4.14 11.43
C VAL A 128 -14.60 5.29 12.06
N ARG A 129 -14.24 6.54 11.73
CA ARG A 129 -14.93 7.74 12.25
C ARG A 129 -16.40 7.80 11.82
N LYS A 130 -16.70 7.44 10.55
CA LYS A 130 -18.09 7.39 10.05
C LYS A 130 -18.90 6.32 10.79
N GLN A 131 -18.33 5.14 11.00
CA GLN A 131 -19.00 4.06 11.73
C GLN A 131 -19.24 4.42 13.19
N LEU A 132 -18.26 5.04 13.85
CA LEU A 132 -18.39 5.52 15.23
C LEU A 132 -19.59 6.46 15.35
N LYS A 133 -19.68 7.49 14.49
CA LYS A 133 -20.80 8.43 14.48
C LYS A 133 -22.16 7.78 14.19
N LEU A 134 -22.20 6.77 13.32
CA LEU A 134 -23.42 6.01 13.05
C LEU A 134 -23.82 5.07 14.19
N ALA A 135 -22.85 4.63 15.01
CA ALA A 135 -23.06 3.72 16.13
C ALA A 135 -23.44 4.46 17.43
N GLU A 136 -23.15 5.75 17.55
CA GLU A 136 -23.54 6.60 18.69
C GLU A 136 -25.04 6.49 19.03
N ARG A 137 -25.89 6.28 18.02
CA ARG A 137 -27.34 6.10 18.20
C ARG A 137 -27.84 4.91 17.40
N HIS A 138 -28.85 4.22 17.95
CA HIS A 138 -29.49 3.13 17.23
C HIS A 138 -30.23 3.62 15.98
N GLU A 139 -29.77 3.18 14.81
CA GLU A 139 -30.48 3.32 13.55
C GLU A 139 -31.44 2.13 13.34
N LYS A 140 -32.74 2.40 13.26
CA LYS A 140 -33.75 1.37 12.94
C LYS A 140 -33.44 0.70 11.60
N LYS A 141 -33.80 -0.59 11.47
CA LYS A 141 -33.55 -1.41 10.27
C LYS A 141 -34.07 -0.78 8.96
N GLY A 142 -35.29 -0.22 8.97
CA GLY A 142 -35.90 0.41 7.79
C GLY A 142 -35.12 1.64 7.29
N PRO A 143 -34.92 2.67 8.14
CA PRO A 143 -34.05 3.80 7.83
C PRO A 143 -32.66 3.40 7.35
N LYS A 144 -32.02 2.41 8.00
CA LYS A 144 -30.71 1.88 7.59
C LYS A 144 -30.70 1.36 6.15
N ARG A 145 -31.73 0.60 5.75
CA ARG A 145 -31.87 0.09 4.38
C ARG A 145 -31.99 1.23 3.37
N ARG A 146 -32.88 2.19 3.62
CA ARG A 146 -33.08 3.37 2.76
C ARG A 146 -31.80 4.20 2.61
N ARG A 147 -31.06 4.40 3.71
CA ARG A 147 -29.77 5.10 3.69
C ARG A 147 -28.74 4.35 2.83
N LEU A 148 -28.57 3.04 3.02
CA LEU A 148 -27.58 2.25 2.27
C LEU A 148 -27.90 2.21 0.77
N GLU A 149 -29.17 2.13 0.40
CA GLU A 149 -29.64 2.19 -0.99
C GLU A 149 -29.33 3.55 -1.62
N SER A 150 -29.69 4.65 -0.94
CA SER A 150 -29.37 6.01 -1.42
C SER A 150 -27.86 6.25 -1.53
N GLU A 151 -27.07 5.79 -0.55
CA GLU A 151 -25.60 5.88 -0.61
C GLU A 151 -25.02 5.09 -1.79
N ARG A 152 -25.56 3.89 -2.07
CA ARG A 152 -25.12 3.08 -3.21
C ARG A 152 -25.43 3.79 -4.51
N TRP A 153 -26.65 4.29 -4.67
CA TRP A 153 -27.07 4.98 -5.89
C TRP A 153 -26.22 6.24 -6.15
N ARG A 154 -25.97 7.07 -5.13
CA ARG A 154 -25.11 8.26 -5.27
C ARG A 154 -23.68 7.91 -5.71
N ARG A 155 -23.13 6.78 -5.25
CA ARG A 155 -21.79 6.31 -5.68
C ARG A 155 -21.79 5.86 -7.13
N LEU A 156 -22.81 5.09 -7.54
CA LEU A 156 -22.95 4.63 -8.92
C LEU A 156 -23.16 5.80 -9.87
N PHE A 157 -24.08 6.71 -9.52
CA PHE A 157 -24.34 7.91 -10.29
C PHE A 157 -23.09 8.80 -10.41
N ALA A 158 -22.35 9.02 -9.32
CA ALA A 158 -21.10 9.76 -9.39
C ALA A 158 -20.07 9.09 -10.31
N HIS A 159 -19.97 7.75 -10.27
CA HIS A 159 -19.10 7.00 -11.18
C HIS A 159 -19.55 7.14 -12.64
N GLU A 160 -20.86 7.13 -12.92
CA GLU A 160 -21.40 7.24 -14.28
C GLU A 160 -21.31 8.66 -14.86
N VAL A 161 -21.48 9.70 -14.03
CA VAL A 161 -21.52 11.10 -14.48
C VAL A 161 -20.14 11.76 -14.55
N THR A 162 -19.17 11.28 -13.78
CA THR A 162 -17.83 11.91 -13.70
C THR A 162 -16.84 11.30 -14.72
N VAL A 163 -17.30 10.44 -15.64
CA VAL A 163 -16.48 9.94 -16.76
C VAL A 163 -16.27 11.03 -17.80
#